data_AF-A0A9X5BHR4-F1
#
_entry.id   AF-A0A9X5BHR4-F1
#
_cell.length_a   1.000
_cell.length_b   1.000
_cell.length_c   1.000
_cell.angle_alpha   90.00
_cell.angle_beta   90.00
_cell.angle_gamma   90.00
#
_symmetry.space_group_name_H-M   'P 1'
#
loop_
_entity.id
_entity.type
_entity.pdbx_description
1 polymer ?
#
loop_
_entity_poly.entity_id
_entity_poly.type
_entity_poly.pdbx_seq_one_letter_code
_entity_poly.pdbx_strand_id
1 'polypeptide(L)'
;MQKNYFDYSLIMQEMLNQLENNKEFANLVTSKIKYLTVDEYQDTNPIQERLIHFLKRGGCNLCIVGDDDQTIYQFRGSVPENIITFKERYEIKKYIALDTDYRSSEAIINIAWIL
;
A
#
# COMPACT_ATOMS: atom_id res chain seq x y z
N MET A 1 7.39 9.53 -36.03
CA MET A 1 7.79 8.65 -34.92
C MET A 1 6.77 8.83 -33.81
N GLN A 2 6.02 7.78 -33.48
CA GLN A 2 5.11 7.79 -32.34
C GLN A 2 5.98 7.81 -31.06
N LYS A 3 5.76 8.81 -30.21
CA LYS A 3 6.51 8.95 -28.97
C LYS A 3 5.81 8.11 -27.89
N ASN A 4 6.53 7.14 -27.33
CA ASN A 4 6.01 6.24 -26.28
C ASN A 4 6.18 6.91 -24.91
N TYR A 5 5.26 7.80 -24.57
CA TYR A 5 5.27 8.50 -23.29
C TYR A 5 4.48 7.74 -22.22
N PHE A 6 5.02 7.76 -21.01
CA PHE A 6 4.36 7.30 -19.81
C PHE A 6 4.18 8.48 -18.86
N ASP A 7 2.97 8.69 -18.36
CA ASP A 7 2.73 9.48 -17.16
C ASP A 7 2.71 8.58 -15.92
N TYR A 8 2.63 9.17 -14.73
CA TYR A 8 2.67 8.42 -13.47
C TYR A 8 1.56 7.37 -13.34
N SER A 9 0.37 7.67 -13.85
CA SER A 9 -0.77 6.74 -13.80
C SER A 9 -0.56 5.59 -14.79
N LEU A 10 -0.07 5.91 -16.00
CA LEU A 10 0.23 4.93 -17.03
C LEU A 10 1.32 3.94 -16.61
N ILE A 11 2.32 4.37 -15.82
CA ILE A 11 3.36 3.46 -15.30
C ILE A 11 2.72 2.35 -14.46
N MET A 12 1.83 2.72 -13.54
CA MET A 12 1.16 1.74 -12.67
C MET A 12 0.17 0.87 -13.46
N GLN A 13 -0.57 1.47 -14.39
CA GLN A 13 -1.50 0.74 -15.26
C GLN A 13 -0.79 -0.29 -16.11
N GLU A 14 0.32 0.08 -16.75
CA GLU A 14 1.04 -0.83 -17.60
C GLU A 14 1.76 -1.91 -16.80
N MET A 15 2.30 -1.58 -15.62
CA MET A 15 2.87 -2.60 -14.72
C MET A 15 1.82 -3.65 -14.36
N LEU A 16 0.63 -3.22 -13.95
CA LEU A 16 -0.46 -4.14 -13.59
C LEU A 16 -0.94 -4.94 -14.81
N ASN A 17 -1.07 -4.30 -15.97
CA ASN A 17 -1.41 -4.95 -17.23
C ASN A 17 -0.41 -6.07 -17.60
N GLN A 18 0.89 -5.80 -17.50
CA GLN A 18 1.92 -6.81 -17.75
C GLN A 18 1.88 -7.94 -16.72
N LEU A 19 1.66 -7.65 -15.44
CA LEU A 19 1.51 -8.68 -14.42
C LEU A 19 0.29 -9.59 -14.69
N GLU A 20 -0.84 -9.02 -15.08
CA GLU A 20 -2.08 -9.76 -15.27
C GLU A 20 -2.09 -10.56 -16.58
N ASN A 21 -1.48 -10.03 -17.65
CA ASN A 21 -1.59 -10.60 -19.00
C ASN A 21 -0.31 -11.30 -19.50
N ASN A 22 0.84 -11.12 -18.84
CA ASN A 22 2.11 -11.76 -19.20
C ASN A 22 2.62 -12.65 -18.07
N LYS A 23 2.33 -13.96 -18.17
CA LYS A 23 2.70 -14.95 -17.14
C LYS A 23 4.21 -15.07 -16.92
N GLU A 24 5.02 -14.94 -17.98
CA GLU A 24 6.47 -15.01 -17.86
C GLU A 24 6.99 -13.83 -17.04
N PHE A 25 6.52 -12.62 -17.36
CA PHE A 25 6.84 -11.42 -16.61
C PHE A 25 6.34 -11.49 -15.16
N ALA A 26 5.11 -11.95 -14.96
CA ALA A 26 4.54 -12.13 -13.62
C ALA A 26 5.37 -13.08 -12.76
N ASN A 27 5.81 -14.22 -13.32
CA ASN A 27 6.67 -15.18 -12.64
C ASN A 27 8.05 -14.59 -12.35
N LEU A 28 8.62 -13.85 -13.30
CA LEU A 28 9.90 -13.17 -13.13
C LEU A 28 9.87 -12.15 -11.99
N VAL A 29 8.78 -11.39 -11.87
CA VAL A 29 8.62 -10.37 -10.82
C VAL A 29 8.34 -11.03 -9.47
N THR A 30 7.34 -11.89 -9.39
CA THR A 30 6.92 -12.51 -8.12
C THR A 30 7.98 -13.43 -7.52
N SER A 31 8.75 -14.16 -8.35
CA SER A 31 9.86 -15.01 -7.88
C SER A 31 10.99 -14.24 -7.18
N LYS A 32 11.14 -12.94 -7.49
CA LYS A 32 12.16 -12.08 -6.88
C LYS A 32 11.69 -11.43 -5.58
N ILE A 33 10.38 -11.33 -5.35
CA ILE A 33 9.81 -10.61 -4.21
C ILE A 33 9.37 -11.62 -3.14
N LYS A 34 10.26 -11.87 -2.17
CA LYS A 34 9.96 -12.74 -1.01
C LYS A 34 9.28 -11.99 0.13
N TYR A 35 9.55 -10.69 0.25
CA TYR A 35 9.03 -9.80 1.29
C TYR A 35 8.59 -8.50 0.61
N LEU A 36 7.39 -8.05 0.92
CA LEU A 36 6.82 -6.79 0.44
C LEU A 36 6.45 -5.95 1.65
N THR A 37 7.02 -4.74 1.72
CA THR A 37 6.68 -3.76 2.75
C THR A 37 6.06 -2.55 2.07
N VAL A 38 4.94 -2.07 2.59
CA VAL A 38 4.23 -0.90 2.07
C VAL A 38 4.07 0.09 3.21
N ASP A 39 4.61 1.29 3.02
CA ASP A 39 4.48 2.42 3.94
C ASP A 39 3.30 3.30 3.52
N GLU A 40 2.80 4.11 4.44
CA GLU A 40 1.65 5.03 4.23
C GLU A 40 0.44 4.33 3.57
N TYR A 41 0.10 3.14 4.06
CA TYR A 41 -0.89 2.28 3.41
C TYR A 41 -2.31 2.86 3.39
N GLN A 42 -2.64 3.77 4.32
CA GLN A 42 -3.91 4.50 4.37
C GLN A 42 -4.16 5.35 3.09
N ASP A 43 -3.09 5.77 2.41
CA ASP A 43 -3.19 6.62 1.21
C ASP A 43 -3.20 5.82 -0.10
N THR A 44 -3.29 4.49 -0.02
CA THR A 44 -3.34 3.65 -1.21
C THR A 44 -4.63 3.83 -2.00
N ASN A 45 -4.49 3.91 -3.32
CA ASN A 45 -5.61 3.96 -4.26
C ASN A 45 -5.91 2.55 -4.85
N PRO A 46 -7.01 2.39 -5.62
CA PRO A 46 -7.40 1.07 -6.13
C PRO A 46 -6.34 0.37 -7.01
N ILE A 47 -5.55 1.12 -7.78
CA ILE A 47 -4.54 0.50 -8.64
C ILE A 47 -3.33 0.01 -7.85
N GLN A 48 -2.91 0.77 -6.84
CA GLN A 48 -1.85 0.37 -5.91
C GLN A 48 -2.28 -0.86 -5.11
N GLU A 49 -3.53 -0.88 -4.62
CA GLU A 49 -4.02 -2.04 -3.87
C GLU A 49 -4.10 -3.30 -4.74
N ARG A 50 -4.55 -3.18 -6.00
CA ARG A 50 -4.53 -4.32 -6.94
C ARG A 50 -3.12 -4.86 -7.17
N LEU A 51 -2.13 -3.97 -7.29
CA LEU A 51 -0.73 -4.37 -7.44
C LEU A 51 -0.23 -5.12 -6.19
N ILE A 52 -0.49 -4.57 -5.00
CA ILE A 52 -0.11 -5.20 -3.72
C ILE A 52 -0.76 -6.57 -3.58
N HIS A 53 -2.06 -6.67 -3.90
CA HIS A 53 -2.81 -7.92 -3.88
C HIS A 53 -2.22 -8.96 -4.86
N PHE A 54 -1.88 -8.55 -6.08
CA PHE A 54 -1.26 -9.42 -7.08
C PHE A 54 0.08 -9.98 -6.56
N LEU A 55 0.94 -9.11 -6.05
CA LEU A 55 2.25 -9.51 -5.50
C LEU A 55 2.09 -10.45 -4.30
N LYS A 56 1.12 -10.18 -3.41
CA LYS A 56 0.80 -11.05 -2.28
C LYS A 56 0.34 -12.43 -2.74
N ARG A 57 -0.51 -12.52 -3.77
CA ARG A 57 -0.91 -13.80 -4.38
C ARG A 57 0.26 -14.55 -5.01
N GLY A 58 1.30 -13.84 -5.41
CA GLY A 58 2.59 -14.41 -5.84
C GLY A 58 3.40 -15.09 -4.73
N GLY A 59 2.96 -15.03 -3.48
CA GLY A 59 3.55 -15.78 -2.35
C GLY A 59 4.48 -14.96 -1.46
N CYS A 60 4.57 -13.64 -1.63
CA CYS A 60 5.40 -12.81 -0.76
C CYS A 60 4.84 -12.70 0.67
N ASN A 61 5.72 -12.44 1.63
CA ASN A 61 5.33 -12.02 2.97
C ASN A 61 5.04 -10.52 2.94
N LEU A 62 3.79 -10.14 3.21
CA LEU A 62 3.34 -8.75 3.18
C LEU A 62 3.35 -8.15 4.58
N CYS A 63 3.95 -6.97 4.70
CA CYS A 63 3.90 -6.10 5.87
C CYS A 63 3.44 -4.72 5.40
N ILE A 64 2.46 -4.14 6.09
CA ILE A 64 2.04 -2.76 5.84
C ILE A 64 2.27 -1.93 7.10
N VAL A 65 2.54 -0.65 6.90
CA VAL A 65 2.62 0.37 7.93
C VAL A 65 1.71 1.51 7.49
N GLY A 66 0.99 2.09 8.44
CA GLY A 66 0.08 3.20 8.19
C GLY A 66 -0.70 3.57 9.44
N ASP A 67 -1.36 4.72 9.35
CA ASP A 67 -2.14 5.34 10.41
C ASP A 67 -3.45 5.83 9.78
N ASP A 68 -4.59 5.28 10.22
CA ASP A 68 -5.90 5.59 9.66
C ASP A 68 -6.35 7.02 9.98
N ASP A 69 -5.90 7.61 11.09
CA ASP A 69 -6.17 9.00 11.45
C ASP A 69 -5.41 9.99 10.54
N GLN A 70 -4.39 9.53 9.81
CA GLN A 70 -3.59 10.34 8.87
C GLN A 70 -4.06 10.25 7.42
N THR A 71 -5.27 9.77 7.20
CA THR A 71 -5.86 9.68 5.86
C THR A 71 -6.23 11.06 5.31
N ILE A 72 -5.40 11.64 4.44
CA ILE A 72 -5.65 12.98 3.85
C ILE A 72 -5.67 13.03 2.32
N TYR A 73 -5.34 11.93 1.63
CA TYR A 73 -5.27 11.90 0.16
C TYR A 73 -6.52 11.42 -0.58
N GLN A 74 -7.70 11.42 0.07
CA GLN A 74 -8.96 10.99 -0.56
C GLN A 74 -9.28 11.77 -1.84
N PHE A 75 -8.89 13.05 -1.91
CA PHE A 75 -9.05 13.89 -3.11
C PHE A 75 -8.25 13.38 -4.33
N ARG A 76 -7.25 12.53 -4.12
CA ARG A 76 -6.47 11.84 -5.17
C ARG A 76 -6.92 10.39 -5.38
N GLY A 77 -8.02 9.98 -4.74
CA GLY A 77 -8.62 8.65 -4.87
C GLY A 77 -8.01 7.59 -3.95
N SER A 78 -7.38 7.97 -2.84
CA SER A 78 -7.06 6.98 -1.80
C SER A 78 -8.35 6.43 -1.18
N VAL A 79 -8.28 5.17 -0.74
CA VAL A 79 -9.41 4.41 -0.21
C VAL A 79 -9.04 3.99 1.22
N PRO A 80 -9.50 4.72 2.25
CA PRO A 80 -9.10 4.44 3.64
C PRO A 80 -9.58 3.06 4.11
N GLU A 81 -10.65 2.55 3.50
CA GLU A 81 -11.14 1.19 3.75
C GLU A 81 -10.06 0.13 3.47
N ASN A 82 -9.05 0.43 2.64
CA ASN A 82 -7.93 -0.49 2.40
C ASN A 82 -7.20 -0.84 3.70
N ILE A 83 -6.82 0.16 4.49
CA ILE A 83 -6.09 -0.04 5.76
C ILE A 83 -7.02 -0.62 6.84
N ILE A 84 -8.25 -0.09 6.94
CA ILE A 84 -9.25 -0.52 7.94
C ILE A 84 -9.57 -2.01 7.79
N THR A 85 -9.76 -2.48 6.55
CA THR A 85 -10.14 -3.88 6.28
C THR A 85 -8.94 -4.81 6.08
N PHE A 86 -7.70 -4.30 6.10
CA PHE A 86 -6.49 -5.06 5.75
C PHE A 86 -6.35 -6.35 6.57
N LYS A 87 -6.56 -6.25 7.89
CA LYS A 87 -6.43 -7.37 8.82
C LYS A 87 -7.35 -8.53 8.46
N GLU A 88 -8.58 -8.23 8.08
CA GLU A 88 -9.58 -9.22 7.67
C GLU A 88 -9.30 -9.74 6.26
N ARG A 89 -9.04 -8.85 5.29
CA ARG A 89 -8.79 -9.21 3.88
C ARG A 89 -7.59 -10.14 3.67
N TYR A 90 -6.56 -10.02 4.51
CA TYR A 90 -5.34 -10.81 4.42
C TYR A 90 -5.12 -11.78 5.59
N GLU A 91 -6.15 -12.00 6.43
CA GLU A 91 -6.11 -12.92 7.58
C GLU A 91 -4.87 -12.71 8.47
N ILE A 92 -4.55 -11.44 8.75
CA ILE A 92 -3.31 -11.05 9.41
C ILE A 92 -3.29 -11.55 10.85
N LYS A 93 -2.30 -12.41 11.14
CA LYS A 93 -2.10 -13.00 12.47
C LYS A 93 -1.35 -12.09 13.44
N LYS A 94 -0.56 -11.15 12.91
CA LYS A 94 0.30 -10.27 13.71
C LYS A 94 -0.02 -8.82 13.42
N TYR A 95 -0.55 -8.14 14.44
CA TYR A 95 -0.80 -6.71 14.44
C TYR A 95 0.00 -6.09 15.59
N ILE A 96 0.69 -4.98 15.33
CA ILE A 96 1.51 -4.28 16.31
C ILE A 96 1.07 -2.82 16.27
N ALA A 97 0.54 -2.31 17.39
CA ALA A 97 0.32 -0.89 17.57
C ALA A 97 1.61 -0.25 18.10
N LEU A 98 1.98 0.90 17.53
CA LEU A 98 3.09 1.72 18.00
C LEU A 98 2.49 3.01 18.57
N ASP A 99 2.24 3.02 19.88
CA ASP A 99 1.53 4.09 20.60
C ASP A 99 2.46 5.13 21.25
N THR A 100 3.76 4.85 21.25
CA THR A 100 4.76 5.75 21.83
C THR A 100 5.27 6.71 20.76
N ASP A 101 4.94 8.00 20.91
CA ASP A 101 5.51 9.06 20.10
C ASP A 101 6.91 9.44 20.61
N TYR A 102 7.88 9.43 19.70
CA TYR A 102 9.28 9.80 19.97
C TYR A 102 9.65 11.14 19.31
N ARG A 103 8.70 11.85 18.69
CA ARG A 103 8.92 13.04 17.86
C ARG A 103 8.59 14.33 18.59
N SER A 104 7.52 14.32 19.37
CA SER A 104 6.82 15.47 19.91
C SER A 104 6.88 15.48 21.43
N SER A 105 6.72 16.65 22.04
CA SER A 105 6.61 16.75 23.50
C SER A 105 5.23 16.29 23.97
N GLU A 106 5.13 15.89 25.24
CA GLU A 106 3.86 15.52 25.86
C GLU A 106 2.77 16.60 25.68
N ALA A 107 3.15 17.88 25.71
CA ALA A 107 2.22 18.98 25.50
C ALA A 107 1.59 18.98 24.09
N ILE A 108 2.37 18.68 23.05
CA ILE A 108 1.87 18.58 21.67
C ILE A 108 1.01 17.33 21.51
N ILE A 109 1.50 16.20 22.03
CA ILE A 109 0.80 14.91 21.99
C ILE A 109 -0.59 15.05 22.64
N ASN A 110 -0.67 15.61 23.84
CA ASN A 110 -1.94 15.78 24.57
C ASN A 110 -2.98 16.60 23.78
N ILE A 111 -2.56 17.59 22.99
CA ILE A 111 -3.49 18.37 22.15
C ILE A 111 -4.00 17.53 20.98
N ALA A 112 -3.13 16.72 20.36
CA ALA A 112 -3.50 15.86 19.24
C ALA A 112 -4.51 14.76 19.63
N TRP A 113 -4.40 14.18 20.83
CA TRP A 113 -5.30 13.13 21.33
C TRP A 113 -6.71 13.59 21.69
N ILE A 114 -6.92 14.89 21.94
CA ILE A 114 -8.21 15.43 22.38
C ILE A 114 -9.10 15.80 21.18
N LEU A 115 -8.51 15.92 19.99
CA LEU A 115 -9.19 16.19 18.73
C LEU A 115 -9.65 14.88 18.08
#